data_AF-A0A7S4PC49-F1
#
_entry.id   AF-A0A7S4PC49-F1
#
_cell.length_a   1.000
_cell.length_b   1.000
_cell.length_c   1.000
_cell.angle_alpha   90.00
_cell.angle_beta   90.00
_cell.angle_gamma   90.00
#
_symmetry.space_group_name_H-M   'P 1'
#
loop_
_entity.id
_entity.type
_entity.pdbx_description
1 polymer ?
#
loop_
_entity_poly.entity_id
_entity_poly.type
_entity_poly.pdbx_seq_one_letter_code
_entity_poly.pdbx_strand_id
1 'polypeptide(L)'
;FLRNTEWVVGLVVYVGTDTKSQMNQQQPATKTSQLEKKLYRAVLIVFIVKLLICFTLACLALAWENNNDEFVDDVLGGDEDVWWIISFFSYFVLLSYFIPLPLVIAVQLIRMAQSQFIEWDETMMTEAGRGAIVRASNLTDELGAIKFLFCDKTGTLTENQM
;
A
#
# COMPACT_ATOMS: atom_id res chain seq x y z
N PHE A 1 4.51 -4.42 38.77
CA PHE A 1 5.10 -5.77 38.93
C PHE A 1 5.21 -6.06 40.41
N LEU A 2 4.76 -7.24 40.84
CA LEU A 2 5.14 -7.75 42.16
C LEU A 2 6.64 -8.07 42.10
N ARG A 3 7.43 -7.57 43.04
CA ARG A 3 8.86 -7.87 43.20
C ARG A 3 9.15 -8.06 44.68
N ASN A 4 10.12 -8.91 45.02
CA ASN A 4 10.62 -9.17 46.38
C ASN A 4 9.53 -9.43 47.45
N THR A 5 8.52 -10.24 47.13
CA THR A 5 7.47 -10.68 48.08
C THR A 5 7.14 -12.15 47.83
N GLU A 6 6.99 -12.96 48.88
CA GLU A 6 6.73 -14.41 48.76
C GLU A 6 5.32 -14.69 48.24
N TRP A 7 4.33 -13.99 48.75
CA TRP A 7 2.95 -14.12 48.30
C TRP A 7 2.18 -12.82 48.53
N VAL A 8 1.10 -12.66 47.77
CA VAL A 8 0.09 -11.65 47.97
C VAL A 8 -1.28 -12.27 47.74
N VAL A 9 -2.26 -11.90 48.55
CA VAL A 9 -3.67 -12.24 48.29
C VAL A 9 -4.30 -11.02 47.63
N GLY A 10 -4.86 -11.22 46.43
CA GLY A 10 -5.49 -10.16 45.66
C GLY A 10 -6.85 -10.61 45.13
N LEU A 11 -7.79 -9.66 45.04
CA LEU A 11 -9.07 -9.84 44.38
C LEU A 11 -9.00 -9.16 43.01
N VAL A 12 -9.29 -9.91 41.94
CA VAL A 12 -9.34 -9.36 40.59
C VAL A 12 -10.62 -8.53 40.44
N VAL A 13 -10.46 -7.21 40.28
CA VAL A 13 -11.60 -6.27 40.14
C VAL A 13 -11.95 -6.01 38.66
N TYR A 14 -10.94 -5.97 37.78
CA TYR A 14 -11.11 -5.70 36.35
C TYR A 14 -10.40 -6.78 35.53
N VAL A 15 -11.03 -7.22 34.43
CA VAL A 15 -10.49 -8.24 33.53
C VAL A 15 -10.60 -7.77 32.08
N GLY A 16 -9.60 -8.10 31.26
CA GLY A 16 -9.61 -7.81 29.83
C GLY A 16 -9.69 -6.31 29.51
N THR A 17 -10.71 -5.94 28.73
CA THR A 17 -10.96 -4.57 28.23
C THR A 17 -11.16 -3.54 29.34
N ASP A 18 -11.59 -3.98 30.52
CA ASP A 18 -11.88 -3.10 31.65
C ASP A 18 -10.61 -2.76 32.45
N THR A 19 -9.48 -3.39 32.12
CA THR A 19 -8.21 -3.04 32.76
C THR A 19 -7.76 -1.65 32.29
N LYS A 20 -7.25 -0.83 33.22
CA LYS A 20 -6.73 0.51 32.89
C LYS A 20 -5.66 0.49 31.79
N SER A 21 -4.86 -0.58 31.73
CA SER A 21 -3.85 -0.77 30.70
C SER A 21 -4.46 -0.88 29.30
N GLN A 22 -5.57 -1.62 29.17
CA GLN A 22 -6.24 -1.82 27.90
C GLN A 22 -7.11 -0.62 27.52
N MET A 23 -7.73 0.06 28.49
CA MET A 23 -8.44 1.32 28.26
C MET A 23 -7.51 2.45 27.74
N ASN A 24 -6.24 2.43 28.15
CA ASN A 24 -5.23 3.37 27.65
C ASN A 24 -4.59 2.94 26.32
N GLN A 25 -4.80 1.70 25.87
CA GLN A 25 -4.36 1.29 24.54
C GLN A 25 -5.27 1.88 23.48
N GLN A 26 -4.70 2.66 22.57
CA GLN A 26 -5.39 3.03 21.35
C GLN A 26 -5.53 1.81 20.44
N GLN A 27 -6.66 1.70 19.75
CA GLN A 27 -6.84 0.64 18.75
C GLN A 27 -5.74 0.75 17.68
N PRO A 28 -5.14 -0.38 17.25
CA PRO A 28 -4.09 -0.37 16.25
C PRO A 28 -4.65 0.16 14.92
N ALA A 29 -4.24 1.37 14.54
CA ALA A 29 -4.58 1.94 13.24
C ALA A 29 -3.86 1.19 12.12
N THR A 30 -4.55 0.95 11.01
CA THR A 30 -3.91 0.45 9.78
C THR A 30 -2.92 1.49 9.27
N LYS A 31 -1.64 1.14 9.29
CA LYS A 31 -0.56 2.03 8.84
C LYS A 31 -0.36 1.86 7.33
N THR A 32 -0.32 2.98 6.61
CA THR A 32 -0.08 3.01 5.16
C THR A 32 1.13 3.91 4.89
N SER A 33 2.08 3.44 4.07
CA SER A 33 3.24 4.24 3.67
C SER A 33 2.83 5.44 2.78
N GLN A 34 3.57 6.53 2.88
CA GLN A 34 3.47 7.71 2.03
C GLN A 34 3.83 7.40 0.57
N LEU A 35 4.80 6.52 0.34
CA LEU A 35 5.17 6.07 -1.00
C LEU A 35 3.98 5.36 -1.64
N GLU A 36 3.28 4.53 -0.88
CA GLU A 36 2.08 3.82 -1.34
C GLU A 36 0.96 4.80 -1.74
N LYS A 37 0.73 5.84 -0.94
CA LYS A 37 -0.22 6.92 -1.28
C LYS A 37 0.17 7.65 -2.58
N LYS A 38 1.47 7.91 -2.77
CA LYS A 38 1.98 8.53 -4.02
C LYS A 38 1.81 7.60 -5.22
N LEU A 39 2.06 6.30 -5.04
CA LEU A 39 1.90 5.29 -6.09
C LEU A 39 0.43 5.21 -6.53
N TYR A 40 -0.51 5.11 -5.61
CA TYR A 40 -1.95 5.09 -5.95
C TYR A 40 -2.40 6.38 -6.63
N ARG A 41 -1.89 7.54 -6.21
CA ARG A 41 -2.17 8.81 -6.88
C ARG A 41 -1.62 8.82 -8.31
N ALA A 42 -0.41 8.31 -8.54
CA ALA A 42 0.18 8.23 -9.87
C ALA A 42 -0.63 7.28 -10.78
N VAL A 43 -1.04 6.11 -10.27
CA VAL A 43 -1.90 5.17 -11.00
C VAL A 43 -3.24 5.81 -11.38
N LEU A 44 -3.85 6.59 -10.47
CA LEU A 44 -5.09 7.32 -10.77
C LEU A 44 -4.90 8.36 -11.88
N ILE A 45 -3.80 9.12 -11.85
CA ILE A 45 -3.49 10.11 -12.89
C ILE A 45 -3.32 9.42 -14.25
N VAL A 46 -2.55 8.32 -14.30
CA VAL A 46 -2.35 7.53 -15.53
C VAL A 46 -3.67 6.97 -16.05
N PHE A 47 -4.55 6.50 -15.16
CA PHE A 47 -5.88 6.02 -15.54
C PHE A 47 -6.75 7.11 -16.17
N ILE A 48 -6.76 8.33 -15.59
CA ILE A 48 -7.49 9.47 -16.16
C ILE A 48 -6.93 9.85 -17.54
N VAL A 49 -5.60 9.92 -17.67
CA VAL A 49 -4.95 10.21 -18.97
C VAL A 49 -5.31 9.14 -20.01
N LYS A 50 -5.32 7.86 -19.61
CA LYS A 50 -5.75 6.75 -20.49
C LYS A 50 -7.18 6.97 -20.99
N LEU A 51 -8.12 7.32 -20.11
CA LEU A 51 -9.52 7.58 -20.51
C LEU A 51 -9.62 8.72 -21.52
N LEU A 52 -8.86 9.80 -21.32
CA LEU A 52 -8.83 10.92 -22.26
C LEU A 52 -8.30 10.50 -23.63
N ILE A 53 -7.21 9.74 -23.68
CA ILE A 53 -6.64 9.24 -24.94
C ILE A 53 -7.63 8.32 -25.66
N CYS A 54 -8.24 7.37 -24.95
CA CYS A 54 -9.25 6.48 -25.54
C CYS A 54 -10.45 7.27 -26.09
N PHE A 55 -10.90 8.30 -25.37
CA PHE A 55 -11.98 9.17 -25.82
C PHE A 55 -11.60 9.95 -27.08
N THR A 56 -10.42 10.58 -27.12
CA THR A 56 -9.97 11.32 -28.30
C THR A 56 -9.79 10.41 -29.52
N LEU A 57 -9.30 9.19 -29.33
CA LEU A 57 -9.14 8.22 -30.42
C LEU A 57 -10.50 7.73 -30.93
N ALA A 58 -11.48 7.50 -30.05
CA ALA A 58 -12.84 7.14 -30.45
C ALA A 58 -13.53 8.27 -31.24
N CYS A 59 -13.37 9.53 -30.82
CA CYS A 59 -13.88 10.68 -31.57
C CYS A 59 -13.21 10.83 -32.95
N LEU A 60 -11.89 10.61 -33.04
CA LEU A 60 -11.17 10.61 -34.31
C LEU A 60 -11.61 9.47 -35.23
N ALA A 61 -11.86 8.28 -34.66
CA ALA A 61 -12.38 7.14 -35.41
C ALA A 61 -13.78 7.44 -35.99
N LEU A 62 -14.67 8.04 -35.20
CA LEU A 62 -15.99 8.49 -35.67
C LEU A 62 -15.86 9.54 -36.79
N ALA A 63 -14.98 10.53 -36.61
CA ALA A 63 -14.79 11.60 -37.61
C ALA A 63 -14.14 11.08 -38.90
N TRP A 64 -13.29 10.06 -38.81
CA TRP A 64 -12.69 9.42 -39.98
C TRP A 64 -13.72 8.60 -40.77
N GLU A 65 -14.59 7.88 -40.08
CA GLU A 65 -15.66 7.08 -40.69
C GLU A 65 -16.65 7.94 -41.45
N ASN A 66 -17.11 9.04 -40.84
CA ASN A 66 -18.04 9.98 -41.48
C ASN A 66 -17.46 10.67 -42.74
N ASN A 67 -16.16 10.51 -43.02
CA ASN A 67 -15.51 11.00 -44.24
C ASN A 67 -15.17 9.90 -45.26
N ASN A 68 -15.17 8.62 -44.84
CA ASN A 68 -14.83 7.48 -45.69
C ASN A 68 -15.88 6.39 -45.47
N ASP A 69 -16.99 6.45 -46.22
CA ASP A 69 -18.20 5.60 -46.20
C ASP A 69 -17.96 4.07 -46.45
N GLU A 70 -16.75 3.55 -46.25
CA GLU A 70 -16.33 2.26 -46.82
C GLU A 70 -15.98 1.18 -45.78
N PHE A 71 -15.83 1.49 -44.48
CA PHE A 71 -15.24 0.54 -43.52
C PHE A 71 -16.23 -0.11 -42.53
N VAL A 72 -17.20 0.62 -41.99
CA VAL A 72 -18.14 0.10 -40.97
C VAL A 72 -19.20 -0.85 -41.54
N ASP A 73 -19.58 -0.66 -42.82
CA ASP A 73 -20.62 -1.45 -43.47
C ASP A 73 -20.22 -2.93 -43.65
N ASP A 74 -18.92 -3.21 -43.81
CA ASP A 74 -18.37 -4.56 -44.05
C ASP A 74 -18.17 -5.39 -42.78
N VAL A 75 -18.04 -4.76 -41.59
CA VAL A 75 -17.67 -5.45 -40.33
C VAL A 75 -18.81 -5.58 -39.33
N LEU A 76 -19.75 -4.63 -39.26
CA LEU A 76 -20.80 -4.59 -38.22
C LEU A 76 -22.23 -4.46 -38.76
N GLY A 77 -22.42 -4.37 -40.08
CA GLY A 77 -23.76 -4.32 -40.68
C GLY A 77 -24.50 -3.01 -40.45
N GLY A 78 -23.77 -1.88 -40.39
CA GLY A 78 -24.36 -0.54 -40.49
C GLY A 78 -24.88 0.11 -39.19
N ASP A 79 -24.57 -0.43 -38.01
CA ASP A 79 -24.99 0.19 -36.74
C ASP A 79 -23.97 1.27 -36.27
N GLU A 80 -24.01 2.43 -36.93
CA GLU A 80 -23.09 3.57 -36.71
C GLU A 80 -23.14 4.11 -35.26
N ASP A 81 -24.30 4.05 -34.61
CA ASP A 81 -24.53 4.54 -33.26
C ASP A 81 -23.73 3.77 -32.19
N VAL A 82 -23.31 2.54 -32.50
CA VAL A 82 -22.58 1.65 -31.59
C VAL A 82 -21.06 1.66 -31.87
N TRP A 83 -20.65 2.11 -33.06
CA TRP A 83 -19.25 2.06 -33.50
C TRP A 83 -18.30 2.80 -32.55
N TRP A 84 -18.62 4.03 -32.16
CA TRP A 84 -17.77 4.82 -31.26
C TRP A 84 -17.58 4.16 -29.88
N ILE A 85 -18.59 3.43 -29.40
CA ILE A 85 -18.53 2.69 -28.13
C ILE A 85 -17.58 1.50 -28.29
N ILE A 86 -17.72 0.74 -29.37
CA ILE A 86 -16.85 -0.41 -29.66
C ILE A 86 -15.41 0.06 -29.86
N SER A 87 -15.17 1.13 -30.63
CA SER A 87 -13.84 1.71 -30.82
C SER A 87 -13.24 2.17 -29.50
N PHE A 88 -14.02 2.83 -28.63
CA PHE A 88 -13.55 3.24 -27.30
C PHE A 88 -13.07 2.05 -26.46
N PHE A 89 -13.88 1.00 -26.33
CA PHE A 89 -13.48 -0.19 -25.56
C PHE A 89 -12.33 -0.96 -26.21
N SER A 90 -12.26 -0.99 -27.54
CA SER A 90 -11.15 -1.58 -28.30
C SER A 90 -9.83 -0.86 -27.97
N TYR A 91 -9.80 0.47 -28.03
CA TYR A 91 -8.63 1.26 -27.63
C TYR A 91 -8.32 1.15 -26.14
N PHE A 92 -9.34 0.98 -25.29
CA PHE A 92 -9.13 0.77 -23.86
C PHE A 92 -8.40 -0.54 -23.56
N VAL A 93 -8.72 -1.61 -24.30
CA VAL A 93 -8.02 -2.91 -24.21
C VAL A 93 -6.63 -2.83 -24.82
N LEU A 94 -6.48 -2.15 -25.97
CA LEU A 94 -5.20 -1.92 -26.62
C LEU A 94 -4.21 -1.22 -25.69
N LEU A 95 -4.68 -0.22 -24.94
CA LEU A 95 -3.90 0.53 -23.95
C LEU A 95 -3.93 -0.11 -22.54
N SER A 96 -4.19 -1.41 -22.41
CA SER A 96 -4.19 -2.12 -21.12
C SER A 96 -2.83 -2.04 -20.40
N TYR A 97 -1.73 -2.06 -21.14
CA TYR A 97 -0.36 -1.97 -20.60
C TYR A 97 0.00 -0.61 -19.97
N PHE A 98 -0.79 0.45 -20.21
CA PHE A 98 -0.57 1.76 -19.58
C PHE A 98 -0.77 1.71 -18.06
N ILE A 99 -1.59 0.80 -17.55
CA ILE A 99 -1.78 0.63 -16.10
C ILE A 99 -0.69 -0.33 -15.62
N PRO A 100 0.31 0.13 -14.83
CA PRO A 100 1.42 -0.71 -14.41
C PRO A 100 0.99 -1.60 -13.22
N LEU A 101 0.12 -2.58 -13.47
CA LEU A 101 -0.26 -3.57 -12.45
C LEU A 101 0.96 -4.32 -11.87
N PRO A 102 1.97 -4.72 -12.68
CA PRO A 102 3.15 -5.39 -12.14
C PRO A 102 3.95 -4.52 -11.16
N LEU A 103 3.94 -3.19 -11.33
CA LEU A 103 4.67 -2.27 -10.45
C LEU A 103 4.15 -2.32 -9.01
N VAL A 104 2.84 -2.37 -8.84
CA VAL A 104 2.21 -2.43 -7.50
C VAL A 104 2.67 -3.68 -6.76
N ILE A 105 2.65 -4.83 -7.46
CA ILE A 105 3.06 -6.12 -6.89
C ILE A 105 4.56 -6.15 -6.64
N ALA A 106 5.37 -5.63 -7.57
CA ALA A 106 6.82 -5.56 -7.43
C ALA A 106 7.23 -4.76 -6.18
N VAL A 107 6.57 -3.64 -5.88
CA VAL A 107 6.83 -2.86 -4.66
C VAL A 107 6.54 -3.67 -3.39
N GLN A 108 5.47 -4.47 -3.38
CA GLN A 108 5.17 -5.35 -2.23
C GLN A 108 6.24 -6.43 -2.04
N LEU A 109 6.71 -7.05 -3.12
CA LEU A 109 7.78 -8.04 -3.08
C LEU A 109 9.10 -7.42 -2.60
N ILE A 110 9.44 -6.21 -3.06
CA ILE A 110 10.62 -5.48 -2.60
C ILE A 110 10.53 -5.22 -1.10
N ARG A 111 9.38 -4.76 -0.59
CA ARG A 111 9.16 -4.53 0.84
C ARG A 111 9.29 -5.81 1.67
N MET A 112 8.80 -6.93 1.15
CA MET A 112 8.98 -8.24 1.78
C MET A 112 10.45 -8.66 1.82
N ALA A 113 11.18 -8.49 0.72
CA ALA A 113 12.62 -8.78 0.68
C ALA A 113 13.42 -7.87 1.63
N GLN A 114 13.10 -6.58 1.70
CA GLN A 114 13.70 -5.63 2.64
C GLN A 114 13.43 -6.02 4.10
N SER A 115 12.20 -6.44 4.41
CA SER A 115 11.85 -6.97 5.73
C SER A 115 12.74 -8.15 6.10
N GLN A 116 12.97 -9.08 5.16
CA GLN A 116 13.83 -10.24 5.39
C GLN A 116 15.29 -9.84 5.61
N PHE A 117 15.80 -8.87 4.86
CA PHE A 117 17.16 -8.37 5.04
C PHE A 117 17.37 -7.72 6.42
N ILE A 118 16.36 -7.02 6.96
CA ILE A 118 16.42 -6.46 8.32
C ILE A 118 16.50 -7.58 9.37
N GLU A 119 15.75 -8.68 9.20
CA GLU A 119 15.77 -9.79 10.16
C GLU A 119 17.04 -10.64 10.11
N TRP A 120 17.70 -10.70 8.95
CA TRP A 120 18.97 -11.42 8.79
C TRP A 120 20.20 -10.62 9.19
N ASP A 121 20.07 -9.34 9.53
CA ASP A 121 21.20 -8.51 9.89
C ASP A 121 21.74 -8.87 11.28
N GLU A 122 22.93 -9.50 11.31
CA GLU A 122 23.62 -9.87 12.54
C GLU A 122 24.04 -8.65 13.38
N THR A 123 24.23 -7.48 12.76
CA THR A 123 24.61 -6.25 13.48
C THR A 123 23.48 -5.70 14.36
N MET A 124 22.23 -6.10 14.06
CA MET A 124 21.04 -5.74 14.84
C MET A 124 20.67 -6.79 15.90
N MET A 125 21.62 -7.67 16.27
CA MET A 125 21.43 -8.62 17.35
C MET A 125 21.81 -8.04 18.72
N THR A 126 20.95 -8.31 19.70
CA THR A 126 21.25 -8.04 21.12
C THR A 126 22.27 -9.04 21.67
N GLU A 127 22.96 -8.68 22.75
CA GLU A 127 23.91 -9.58 23.45
C GLU A 127 23.24 -10.89 23.93
N ALA A 128 21.92 -10.87 24.15
CA ALA A 128 21.12 -12.05 24.50
C ALA A 128 20.74 -12.93 23.30
N GLY A 129 21.29 -12.67 22.10
CA GLY A 129 21.06 -13.44 20.87
C GLY A 129 19.71 -13.20 20.19
N ARG A 130 18.99 -12.13 20.55
CA ARG A 130 17.72 -11.75 19.87
C ARG A 130 17.99 -10.70 18.79
N GLY A 131 17.65 -11.02 17.54
CA GLY A 131 17.73 -10.10 16.40
C GLY A 131 16.52 -9.17 16.26
N ALA A 132 16.59 -8.27 15.27
CA ALA A 132 15.47 -7.43 14.87
C ALA A 132 14.33 -8.29 14.30
N ILE A 133 13.08 -7.93 14.61
CA ILE A 133 11.88 -8.60 14.10
C ILE A 133 10.99 -7.55 13.44
N VAL A 134 10.66 -7.76 12.17
CA VAL A 134 9.83 -6.81 11.42
C VAL A 134 8.37 -7.21 11.53
N ARG A 135 7.60 -6.43 12.29
CA ARG A 135 6.15 -6.69 12.47
C ARG A 135 5.27 -6.10 11.37
N ALA A 136 5.79 -5.18 10.57
CA ALA A 136 5.04 -4.48 9.52
C ALA A 136 5.95 -4.22 8.31
N SER A 137 5.92 -5.13 7.34
CA SER A 137 6.72 -5.04 6.11
C SER A 137 6.32 -3.88 5.20
N ASN A 138 5.09 -3.38 5.32
CA ASN A 138 4.58 -2.29 4.48
C ASN A 138 5.13 -0.89 4.85
N LEU A 139 5.96 -0.79 5.89
CA LEU A 139 6.54 0.45 6.41
C LEU A 139 8.07 0.49 6.33
N THR A 140 8.71 -0.49 5.70
CA THR A 140 10.18 -0.55 5.60
C THR A 140 10.77 0.69 4.92
N ASP A 141 10.04 1.26 3.97
CA ASP A 141 10.38 2.47 3.25
C ASP A 141 10.19 3.77 4.06
N GLU A 142 9.32 3.77 5.07
CA GLU A 142 9.12 4.92 5.95
C GLU A 142 10.31 5.15 6.88
N LEU A 143 11.10 4.11 7.18
CA LEU A 143 12.30 4.22 8.03
C LEU A 143 13.29 5.27 7.51
N GLY A 144 13.40 5.41 6.18
CA GLY A 144 14.26 6.42 5.54
C GLY A 144 13.68 7.84 5.52
N ALA A 145 12.42 8.02 5.92
CA ALA A 145 11.71 9.31 5.87
C ALA A 145 11.42 9.91 7.25
N ILE A 146 11.91 9.28 8.33
CA ILE A 146 11.70 9.75 9.70
C ILE A 146 12.43 11.07 9.95
N LYS A 147 11.72 12.07 10.47
CA LYS A 147 12.29 13.39 10.84
C LYS A 147 12.40 13.59 12.35
N PHE A 148 11.52 12.96 13.11
CA PHE A 148 11.42 13.11 14.55
C PHE A 148 11.46 11.72 15.19
N LEU A 149 12.34 11.56 16.17
CA LEU A 149 12.44 10.36 16.98
C LEU A 149 12.01 10.70 18.41
N PHE A 150 10.91 10.12 18.85
CA PHE A 150 10.46 10.22 20.24
C PHE A 150 10.99 9.01 21.00
N CYS A 151 11.91 9.24 21.93
CA CYS A 151 12.48 8.19 22.77
C CYS A 151 11.93 8.28 24.19
N ASP A 152 11.61 7.12 24.77
CA ASP A 152 11.39 7.02 26.21
C ASP A 152 12.75 7.00 26.93
N LYS A 153 12.80 7.55 28.15
CA LYS A 153 14.04 7.61 28.92
C LYS A 153 14.35 6.24 29.54
N THR A 154 13.39 5.68 30.27
CA THR A 154 13.62 4.49 31.10
C THR A 154 13.41 3.22 30.30
N GLY A 155 14.42 2.35 30.22
CA GLY A 155 14.34 1.11 29.45
C GLY A 155 14.53 1.26 27.94
N THR A 156 14.82 2.47 27.44
CA THR A 156 15.31 2.69 26.07
C THR A 156 16.65 3.45 26.08
N LEU A 157 16.71 4.65 26.68
CA LEU A 157 17.99 5.38 26.79
C LEU A 157 18.88 4.89 27.93
N THR A 158 18.27 4.48 29.05
CA THR A 158 19.00 3.96 30.21
C THR A 158 18.64 2.50 30.44
N GLU A 159 19.65 1.66 30.59
CA GLU A 159 19.47 0.31 31.12
C GLU A 159 19.03 0.38 32.59
N ASN A 160 18.18 -0.56 33.00
CA ASN A 160 17.72 -0.64 34.38
C ASN A 160 18.75 -1.36 35.27
N GLN A 161 20.01 -0.91 35.20
CA GLN A 161 21.11 -1.33 36.05
C GLN A 161 21.69 -0.07 36.71
N MET A 162 21.81 -0.10 38.05
CA MET A 162 22.40 0.97 38.86
C MET A 162 23.58 0.42 39.64
#